data_AF-A0A832IJV1-F1
#
_entry.id   AF-A0A832IJV1-F1
#
_cell.length_a   1.000
_cell.length_b   1.000
_cell.length_c   1.000
_cell.angle_alpha   90.00
_cell.angle_beta   90.00
_cell.angle_gamma   90.00
#
_symmetry.space_group_name_H-M   'P 1'
#
loop_
_entity.id
_entity.type
_entity.pdbx_description
1 polymer ?
#
loop_
_entity_poly.entity_id
_entity_poly.type
_entity_poly.pdbx_seq_one_letter_code
_entity_poly.pdbx_strand_id
1 'polypeptide(L)'
;MVSDSCNGVGDLHNIRLCIELSLEPEKVNKIRAFAPLHDIGKILVPNDILNKRGKLTDEEFEIMKKHVEYGGKLLGESEYFEIARNIALYHHEKYDGSGYLKGLKGEEIPIEATIVALVDVYDV
;
A
#
# COMPACT_ATOMS: atom_id res chain seq x y z
N MET A 1 3.77 21.39 25.67
CA MET A 1 3.91 20.12 26.40
C MET A 1 2.90 19.16 25.82
N VAL A 2 3.32 18.32 24.87
CA VAL A 2 2.57 17.10 24.52
C VAL A 2 3.57 16.00 24.78
N SER A 3 3.34 15.29 25.88
CA SER A 3 4.16 14.21 26.40
C SER A 3 3.89 12.92 25.62
N ASP A 4 5.00 12.26 25.25
CA ASP A 4 5.23 10.82 25.08
C ASP A 4 4.01 9.90 24.92
N SER A 5 3.92 9.23 23.76
CA SER A 5 4.26 7.80 23.59
C SER A 5 3.56 7.19 22.35
N CYS A 6 4.13 7.39 21.16
CA CYS A 6 3.89 6.52 20.00
C CYS A 6 5.18 5.76 19.70
N ASN A 7 5.37 4.65 20.42
CA ASN A 7 6.39 3.66 20.10
C ASN A 7 5.86 2.78 18.96
N GLY A 8 6.30 3.07 17.74
CA GLY A 8 6.03 2.31 16.53
C GLY A 8 6.75 3.01 15.37
N VAL A 9 7.83 2.40 14.90
CA VAL A 9 8.70 2.94 13.83
C VAL A 9 7.88 3.02 12.54
N GLY A 10 7.75 4.22 11.96
CA GLY A 10 7.01 4.48 10.70
C GLY A 10 6.47 5.92 10.52
N ASP A 11 6.52 6.76 11.57
CA ASP A 11 5.33 7.60 11.83
C ASP A 11 5.42 9.13 11.69
N LEU A 12 6.50 9.74 11.16
CA LEU A 12 6.58 11.23 11.12
C LEU A 12 7.13 11.88 9.84
N HIS A 13 8.03 11.23 9.09
CA HIS A 13 8.62 11.88 7.90
C HIS A 13 7.64 11.96 6.72
N ASN A 14 6.75 10.97 6.60
CA ASN A 14 5.96 10.74 5.39
C ASN A 14 4.67 11.57 5.32
N ILE A 15 4.14 12.00 6.48
CA ILE A 15 2.99 12.92 6.56
C ILE A 15 3.36 14.31 6.05
N ARG A 16 4.64 14.71 6.18
CA ARG A 16 5.12 16.00 5.67
C ARG A 16 4.93 16.10 4.15
N LEU A 17 5.20 15.01 3.42
CA LEU A 17 4.98 14.94 1.98
C LEU A 17 3.49 15.10 1.62
N CYS A 18 2.59 14.51 2.41
CA CYS A 18 1.15 14.65 2.22
C CYS A 18 0.67 16.10 2.44
N ILE A 19 1.27 16.80 3.41
CA ILE A 19 1.00 18.22 3.69
C ILE A 19 1.52 19.10 2.55
N GLU A 20 2.68 18.78 1.98
CA GLU A 20 3.24 19.48 0.81
C GLU A 20 2.37 19.29 -0.44
N LEU A 21 1.64 18.18 -0.54
CA LEU A 21 0.68 17.90 -1.61
C LEU A 21 -0.70 18.55 -1.44
N SER A 22 -0.89 19.41 -0.43
CA SER A 22 -2.17 20.12 -0.18
C SER A 22 -3.38 19.20 0.03
N LEU A 23 -3.18 18.02 0.65
CA LEU A 23 -4.27 17.10 0.97
C LEU A 23 -5.07 17.55 2.19
N GLU A 24 -6.38 17.32 2.15
CA GLU A 24 -7.27 17.56 3.29
C GLU A 24 -6.84 16.73 4.52
N PRO A 25 -6.82 17.30 5.74
CA PRO A 25 -6.37 16.61 6.95
C PRO A 25 -7.08 15.28 7.21
N GLU A 26 -8.37 15.17 6.88
CA GLU A 26 -9.12 13.93 7.01
C GLU A 26 -8.58 12.83 6.09
N LYS A 27 -8.25 13.16 4.83
CA LYS A 27 -7.68 12.21 3.88
C LYS A 27 -6.32 11.73 4.36
N VAL A 28 -5.48 12.63 4.89
CA VAL A 28 -4.18 12.27 5.48
C VAL A 28 -4.36 11.28 6.65
N ASN A 29 -5.31 11.53 7.54
CA ASN A 29 -5.59 10.63 8.66
C ASN A 29 -6.06 9.25 8.19
N LYS A 30 -6.93 9.19 7.16
CA LYS A 30 -7.37 7.92 6.57
C LYS A 30 -6.23 7.16 5.90
N ILE A 31 -5.38 7.84 5.14
CA ILE A 31 -4.19 7.22 4.53
C ILE A 31 -3.29 6.63 5.61
N ARG A 32 -2.98 7.38 6.66
CA ARG A 32 -2.17 6.90 7.80
C ARG A 32 -2.80 5.67 8.47
N ALA A 33 -4.12 5.69 8.70
CA ALA A 33 -4.82 4.59 9.34
C ALA A 33 -4.88 3.32 8.47
N PHE A 34 -4.94 3.47 7.15
CA PHE A 34 -5.13 2.36 6.22
C PHE A 34 -3.86 1.90 5.50
N ALA A 35 -2.77 2.65 5.55
CA ALA A 35 -1.47 2.26 4.97
C ALA A 35 -0.99 0.87 5.41
N PRO A 36 -1.15 0.44 6.68
CA PRO A 36 -0.77 -0.92 7.10
C PRO A 36 -1.56 -2.04 6.40
N LEU A 37 -2.67 -1.73 5.73
CA LEU A 37 -3.50 -2.71 5.04
C LEU A 37 -3.06 -2.97 3.58
N HIS A 38 -2.00 -2.31 3.09
CA HIS A 38 -1.52 -2.50 1.71
C HIS A 38 -1.28 -3.98 1.37
N ASP A 39 -0.79 -4.74 2.34
CA ASP A 39 -0.42 -6.15 2.21
C ASP A 39 -1.45 -7.14 2.79
N ILE A 40 -2.65 -6.68 3.16
CA ILE A 40 -3.65 -7.54 3.84
C ILE A 40 -3.99 -8.82 3.04
N GLY A 41 -3.88 -8.75 1.71
CA GLY A 41 -4.13 -9.89 0.83
C GLY A 41 -3.07 -11.00 0.90
N LYS A 42 -1.91 -10.76 1.51
CA LYS A 42 -0.88 -11.81 1.70
C LYS A 42 -1.39 -12.98 2.53
N ILE A 43 -2.45 -12.79 3.33
CA ILE A 43 -3.13 -13.87 4.07
C ILE A 43 -3.66 -14.99 3.16
N LEU A 44 -3.93 -14.70 1.89
CA LEU A 44 -4.41 -15.68 0.91
C LEU A 44 -3.31 -16.20 -0.04
N VAL A 45 -2.04 -15.78 0.15
CA VAL A 45 -0.90 -16.31 -0.60
C VAL A 45 -0.44 -17.63 0.03
N PRO A 46 -0.14 -18.69 -0.76
CA PRO A 46 0.36 -19.95 -0.22
C PRO A 46 1.62 -19.75 0.63
N ASN A 47 1.67 -20.37 1.81
CA ASN A 47 2.73 -20.17 2.81
C ASN A 47 4.13 -20.52 2.29
N ASP A 48 4.22 -21.52 1.43
CA ASP A 48 5.42 -22.00 0.74
C ASP A 48 5.99 -20.98 -0.25
N ILE A 49 5.13 -20.12 -0.83
CA ILE A 49 5.54 -18.97 -1.65
C ILE A 49 5.83 -17.76 -0.75
N LEU A 50 4.93 -17.46 0.19
CA LEU A 50 5.03 -16.30 1.09
C LEU A 50 6.31 -16.32 1.93
N ASN A 51 6.70 -17.50 2.43
CA ASN A 51 7.85 -17.67 3.32
C ASN A 51 9.05 -18.32 2.62
N LYS A 52 9.10 -18.30 1.28
CA LYS A 52 10.18 -18.94 0.53
C LYS A 52 11.53 -18.32 0.90
N ARG A 53 12.48 -19.17 1.30
CA ARG A 53 13.87 -18.76 1.53
C ARG A 53 14.62 -18.74 0.20
N GLY A 54 14.66 -17.58 -0.45
CA GLY A 54 15.34 -17.37 -1.73
C GLY A 54 14.51 -16.55 -2.70
N LYS A 55 14.98 -16.45 -3.96
CA LYS A 55 14.23 -15.77 -5.01
C LYS A 55 13.00 -16.61 -5.39
N LEU A 56 11.89 -15.91 -5.63
CA LEU A 56 10.72 -16.50 -6.28
C LEU A 56 11.08 -16.82 -7.74
N THR A 57 10.51 -17.90 -8.29
CA THR A 57 10.45 -18.09 -9.75
C THR A 57 9.46 -17.11 -10.36
N ASP A 58 9.46 -16.97 -11.68
CA ASP A 58 8.53 -16.09 -12.38
C ASP A 58 7.07 -16.51 -12.08
N GLU A 59 6.78 -17.82 -12.06
CA GLU A 59 5.44 -18.35 -11.75
C GLU A 59 5.03 -18.09 -10.29
N GLU A 60 5.96 -18.25 -9.35
CA GLU A 60 5.70 -17.95 -7.94
C GLU A 60 5.49 -16.46 -7.71
N PHE A 61 6.21 -15.61 -8.46
CA PHE A 61 6.02 -14.18 -8.44
C PHE A 61 4.64 -13.80 -8.99
N GLU A 62 4.18 -14.42 -10.09
CA GLU A 62 2.80 -14.25 -10.58
C GLU A 62 1.74 -14.61 -9.53
N ILE A 63 2.00 -15.62 -8.69
CA ILE A 63 1.11 -15.97 -7.57
C ILE A 63 1.22 -14.93 -6.44
N MET A 64 2.42 -14.49 -6.08
CA MET A 64 2.65 -13.47 -5.07
C MET A 64 1.91 -12.17 -5.41
N LYS A 65 1.95 -11.73 -6.67
CA LYS A 65 1.25 -10.52 -7.13
C LYS A 65 -0.26 -10.54 -6.85
N LYS A 66 -0.89 -11.71 -6.73
CA LYS A 66 -2.33 -11.82 -6.46
C LYS A 66 -2.74 -11.24 -5.11
N HIS A 67 -1.80 -11.01 -4.18
CA HIS A 67 -2.12 -10.37 -2.90
C HIS A 67 -2.80 -9.00 -3.08
N VAL A 68 -2.49 -8.25 -4.14
CA VAL A 68 -3.16 -6.97 -4.41
C VAL A 68 -4.65 -7.17 -4.72
N GLU A 69 -4.99 -8.14 -5.56
CA GLU A 69 -6.39 -8.49 -5.87
C GLU A 69 -7.11 -9.03 -4.65
N TYR A 70 -6.44 -9.87 -3.87
CA TYR A 70 -6.97 -10.44 -2.64
C TYR A 70 -7.26 -9.34 -1.61
N GLY A 71 -6.36 -8.37 -1.46
CA GLY A 71 -6.54 -7.24 -0.58
C GLY A 71 -7.77 -6.42 -0.96
N GLY A 72 -7.91 -6.09 -2.25
CA GLY A 72 -9.11 -5.40 -2.76
C GLY A 72 -10.41 -6.17 -2.50
N LYS A 73 -10.42 -7.49 -2.68
CA LYS A 73 -11.58 -8.36 -2.40
C LYS A 73 -11.92 -8.40 -0.91
N LEU A 74 -10.92 -8.51 -0.04
CA LEU A 74 -11.11 -8.57 1.41
C LEU A 74 -11.68 -7.26 1.98
N LEU A 75 -11.28 -6.12 1.42
CA LEU A 75 -11.75 -4.80 1.83
C LEU A 75 -13.17 -4.48 1.33
N GLY A 76 -13.64 -5.21 0.30
CA GLY A 76 -14.98 -5.07 -0.25
C GLY A 76 -15.24 -3.72 -0.93
N GLU A 77 -16.50 -3.40 -1.21
CA GLU A 77 -16.89 -2.24 -2.03
C GLU A 77 -17.40 -1.03 -1.22
N SER A 78 -17.37 -1.10 0.11
CA SER A 78 -17.82 0.01 0.96
C SER A 78 -17.00 1.28 0.71
N GLU A 79 -17.66 2.44 0.69
CA GLU A 79 -17.02 3.77 0.61
C GLU A 79 -16.06 4.01 1.78
N TYR A 80 -16.36 3.44 2.96
CA TYR A 80 -15.51 3.58 4.14
C TYR A 80 -14.08 3.04 3.89
N PHE A 81 -13.95 1.97 3.11
CA PHE A 81 -12.67 1.32 2.80
C PHE A 81 -12.10 1.71 1.45
N GLU A 82 -12.64 2.72 0.76
CA GLU A 82 -12.17 3.10 -0.58
C GLU A 82 -10.67 3.41 -0.61
N ILE A 83 -10.18 4.23 0.33
CA ILE A 83 -8.75 4.57 0.44
C ILE A 83 -7.91 3.30 0.71
N ALA A 84 -8.34 2.46 1.65
CA ALA A 84 -7.64 1.20 1.95
C ALA A 84 -7.58 0.29 0.73
N ARG A 85 -8.69 0.21 -0.02
CA ARG A 85 -8.81 -0.61 -1.23
C ARG A 85 -7.92 -0.10 -2.34
N ASN A 86 -7.85 1.22 -2.54
CA ASN A 86 -6.94 1.82 -3.52
C ASN A 86 -5.48 1.55 -3.15
N ILE A 87 -5.11 1.69 -1.87
CA ILE A 87 -3.77 1.34 -1.38
C ILE A 87 -3.46 -0.13 -1.68
N ALA A 88 -4.31 -1.06 -1.26
CA ALA A 88 -4.09 -2.49 -1.46
C ALA A 88 -3.99 -2.88 -2.96
N LEU A 89 -4.82 -2.29 -3.82
CA LEU A 89 -4.84 -2.62 -5.24
C LEU A 89 -3.67 -2.04 -6.05
N TYR A 90 -3.15 -0.88 -5.65
CA TYR A 90 -2.30 -0.06 -6.51
C TYR A 90 -0.94 0.33 -5.92
N HIS A 91 -0.58 -0.09 -4.70
CA HIS A 91 0.73 0.25 -4.10
C HIS A 91 1.94 -0.35 -4.83
N HIS A 92 1.73 -1.24 -5.80
CA HIS A 92 2.77 -1.76 -6.70
C HIS A 92 2.72 -1.17 -8.12
N GLU A 93 1.82 -0.22 -8.38
CA GLU A 93 1.85 0.57 -9.61
C GLU A 93 3.07 1.51 -9.58
N LYS A 94 3.60 1.81 -10.76
CA LYS A 94 4.75 2.69 -10.91
C LYS A 94 4.38 3.83 -11.83
N TYR A 95 4.91 5.02 -11.56
CA TYR A 95 4.55 6.24 -12.30
C TYR A 95 4.77 6.12 -13.82
N ASP A 96 5.74 5.31 -14.26
CA ASP A 96 6.04 5.01 -15.67
C ASP A 96 5.15 3.93 -16.30
N GLY A 97 4.29 3.27 -15.51
CA GLY A 97 3.41 2.17 -15.88
C GLY A 97 4.10 0.82 -16.01
N SER A 98 5.32 0.66 -15.50
CA SER A 98 6.00 -0.63 -15.39
C SER A 98 5.57 -1.45 -14.17
N GLY A 99 4.65 -0.91 -13.37
CA GLY A 99 4.08 -1.56 -12.20
C GLY A 99 2.98 -2.58 -12.53
N TYR A 100 2.31 -3.05 -11.49
CA TYR A 100 1.21 -3.99 -11.58
C TYR A 100 0.15 -3.64 -10.54
N LEU A 101 -1.12 -4.04 -10.71
CA LEU A 101 -1.66 -5.01 -11.67
C LEU A 101 -2.24 -4.43 -12.96
N LYS A 102 -2.73 -3.18 -12.92
CA LYS A 102 -3.47 -2.55 -14.00
C LYS A 102 -2.56 -1.81 -14.98
N GLY A 103 -1.31 -1.53 -14.60
CA GLY A 103 -0.36 -0.80 -15.44
C GLY A 103 -0.72 0.66 -15.58
N LEU A 104 -1.27 1.24 -14.49
CA LEU A 104 -1.67 2.65 -14.42
C LEU A 104 -0.45 3.56 -14.55
N LYS A 105 -0.63 4.74 -15.15
CA LYS A 105 0.45 5.69 -15.41
C LYS A 105 0.18 7.05 -14.81
N GLY A 106 1.22 7.65 -14.25
CA GLY A 106 1.18 9.00 -13.71
C GLY A 106 0.00 9.21 -12.75
N GLU A 107 -0.85 10.17 -13.08
CA GLU A 107 -2.00 10.60 -12.27
C GLU A 107 -3.19 9.62 -12.30
N GLU A 108 -3.13 8.55 -13.10
CA GLU A 108 -4.11 7.47 -13.03
C GLU A 108 -3.98 6.65 -11.73
N ILE A 109 -2.79 6.68 -11.11
CA ILE A 109 -2.53 5.99 -9.84
C ILE A 109 -3.12 6.84 -8.70
N PRO A 110 -4.02 6.27 -7.87
CA PRO A 110 -4.56 7.00 -6.73
C PRO A 110 -3.45 7.52 -5.82
N ILE A 111 -3.53 8.80 -5.44
CA ILE A 111 -2.47 9.47 -4.69
C ILE A 111 -2.14 8.75 -3.38
N GLU A 112 -3.13 8.18 -2.69
CA GLU A 112 -2.92 7.36 -1.49
C GLU A 112 -2.05 6.13 -1.75
N ALA A 113 -2.18 5.48 -2.91
CA ALA A 113 -1.36 4.34 -3.28
C ALA A 113 0.06 4.78 -3.65
N THR A 114 0.22 5.90 -4.36
CA THR A 114 1.54 6.49 -4.66
C THR A 114 2.30 6.87 -3.40
N ILE A 115 1.60 7.46 -2.42
CA ILE A 115 2.19 7.79 -1.11
C ILE A 115 2.67 6.52 -0.42
N VAL A 116 1.82 5.50 -0.32
CA VAL A 116 2.19 4.25 0.37
C VAL A 116 3.31 3.50 -0.36
N ALA A 117 3.26 3.43 -1.70
CA ALA A 117 4.31 2.84 -2.52
C ALA A 117 5.68 3.50 -2.28
N LEU A 118 5.70 4.82 -2.11
CA LEU A 118 6.93 5.53 -1.79
C LEU A 118 7.43 5.18 -0.38
N VAL A 119 6.52 5.09 0.61
CA VAL A 119 6.87 4.78 2.00
C VAL A 119 7.38 3.35 2.17
N ASP A 120 6.73 2.37 1.53
CA ASP A 120 7.10 0.95 1.60
C ASP A 120 8.55 0.69 1.14
N VAL A 121 9.05 1.49 0.18
CA VAL A 121 10.45 1.43 -0.26
C VAL A 121 11.45 1.86 0.81
N TYR A 122 11.03 2.65 1.82
CA TYR A 122 11.88 3.13 2.90
C TYR A 122 11.73 2.33 4.21
N ASP A 123 10.71 1.47 4.34
CA ASP A 123 10.47 0.63 5.53
C ASP A 123 11.34 -0.66 5.54
N VAL A 124 12.55 -0.60 4.96
CA VAL A 124 13.53 -1.72 4.84
C VAL A 124 14.47 -1.87 6.03
#